data_AF-A0A0L0HRQ2-F1
#
_entry.id   AF-A0A0L0HRQ2-F1
#
_cell.length_a   1.000
_cell.length_b   1.000
_cell.length_c   1.000
_cell.angle_alpha   90.00
_cell.angle_beta   90.00
_cell.angle_gamma   90.00
#
_symmetry.space_group_name_H-M   'P 1'
#
loop_
_entity.id
_entity.type
_entity.pdbx_description
1 polymer ?
#
loop_
_entity_poly.entity_id
_entity_poly.type
_entity_poly.pdbx_seq_one_letter_code
_entity_poly.pdbx_strand_id
1 'polypeptide(L)'
;MSSQDELADALIQQRGREAELELEVRGLRRTIEVLKNKNASLSNPPEEHTQKIEILEAAVKDLQRELRRQESEHDDIIERTLNTLRRGSSGSVGGKDISGEGADRK
;
A
#
# COMPACT_ATOMS: atom_id res chain seq x y z
N MET A 1 16.95 -17.33 -5.40
CA MET A 1 16.75 -15.93 -4.97
C MET A 1 16.54 -15.96 -3.47
N SER A 2 16.94 -14.91 -2.73
CA SER A 2 16.72 -14.91 -1.27
C SER A 2 15.28 -14.53 -0.97
N SER A 3 14.72 -15.02 0.14
CA SER A 3 13.35 -14.65 0.56
C SER A 3 13.17 -13.15 0.83
N GLN A 4 14.27 -12.39 0.95
CA GLN A 4 14.23 -10.93 1.07
C GLN A 4 13.99 -10.24 -0.28
N ASP A 5 14.53 -10.79 -1.36
CA ASP A 5 14.37 -10.22 -2.72
C ASP A 5 12.93 -10.40 -3.19
N GLU A 6 12.35 -11.59 -2.96
CA GLU A 6 10.94 -11.90 -3.28
C GLU A 6 9.97 -11.00 -2.51
N LEU A 7 10.30 -10.69 -1.24
CA LEU A 7 9.51 -9.78 -0.43
C LEU A 7 9.60 -8.34 -0.93
N ALA A 8 10.80 -7.86 -1.27
CA ALA A 8 10.99 -6.53 -1.83
C ALA A 8 10.20 -6.35 -3.14
N ASP A 9 10.25 -7.34 -4.03
CA ASP A 9 9.50 -7.32 -5.29
C ASP A 9 7.98 -7.32 -5.06
N ALA A 10 7.48 -8.12 -4.11
CA ALA A 10 6.07 -8.13 -3.75
C ALA A 10 5.58 -6.77 -3.23
N LEU A 11 6.37 -6.12 -2.36
CA LEU A 11 6.06 -4.79 -1.84
C LEU A 11 6.03 -3.73 -2.95
N ILE A 12 7.00 -3.77 -3.88
CA ILE A 12 7.05 -2.85 -5.03
C ILE A 12 5.83 -3.03 -5.93
N GLN A 13 5.49 -4.28 -6.27
CA GLN A 13 4.30 -4.56 -7.08
C GLN A 13 3.03 -4.09 -6.39
N GLN A 14 2.91 -4.28 -5.07
CA GLN A 14 1.75 -3.84 -4.32
C GLN A 14 1.63 -2.31 -4.27
N ARG A 15 2.73 -1.58 -4.06
CA ARG A 15 2.73 -0.11 -4.17
C ARG A 15 2.32 0.39 -5.55
N GLY A 16 2.76 -0.30 -6.60
CA GLY A 16 2.32 0.00 -7.97
C GLY A 16 0.80 -0.11 -8.12
N ARG A 17 0.21 -1.20 -7.61
CA ARG A 17 -1.24 -1.40 -7.62
C ARG A 17 -2.01 -0.38 -6.79
N GLU A 18 -1.51 -0.02 -5.61
CA GLU A 18 -2.10 1.03 -4.76
C GLU A 18 -2.16 2.37 -5.52
N ALA A 19 -1.08 2.76 -6.19
CA ALA A 19 -1.03 3.98 -6.99
C ALA A 19 -1.99 3.96 -8.20
N GLU A 20 -2.14 2.81 -8.87
CA GLU A 20 -3.12 2.64 -9.95
C GLU A 20 -4.57 2.79 -9.44
N LEU A 21 -4.89 2.19 -8.29
CA LEU A 21 -6.21 2.31 -7.67
C LEU A 21 -6.49 3.75 -7.20
N GLU A 22 -5.51 4.46 -6.66
CA GLU A 22 -5.66 5.88 -6.31
C GLU A 22 -6.01 6.73 -7.55
N LEU A 23 -5.36 6.45 -8.68
CA LEU A 23 -5.64 7.12 -9.95
C LEU A 23 -7.05 6.81 -10.44
N GLU A 24 -7.49 5.55 -10.35
CA GLU A 24 -8.84 5.14 -10.72
C GLU A 24 -9.90 5.84 -9.86
N VAL A 25 -9.75 5.84 -8.53
CA VAL A 25 -10.65 6.55 -7.60
C VAL A 25 -10.69 8.04 -7.93
N ARG A 26 -9.55 8.66 -8.22
CA ARG A 26 -9.48 10.07 -8.63
C ARG A 26 -10.18 10.32 -9.98
N GLY A 27 -10.13 9.36 -10.89
CA GLY A 27 -10.86 9.38 -12.16
C GLY A 27 -12.37 9.31 -11.93
N LEU A 28 -12.83 8.36 -11.13
CA LEU A 28 -14.25 8.19 -10.79
C LEU A 28 -14.84 9.44 -10.13
N ARG A 29 -14.10 10.08 -9.20
CA ARG A 29 -14.52 11.35 -8.58
C ARG A 29 -14.74 12.46 -9.62
N ARG A 30 -13.83 12.59 -10.59
CA ARG A 30 -13.98 13.55 -11.69
C ARG A 30 -15.17 13.23 -12.59
N THR A 31 -15.40 11.96 -12.91
CA THR A 31 -16.56 11.52 -13.68
C THR A 31 -17.87 11.85 -12.96
N ILE A 32 -17.95 11.59 -11.64
CA ILE A 32 -19.12 11.94 -10.82
C ILE A 32 -19.35 13.44 -10.81
N GLU A 33 -18.30 14.25 -10.69
CA GLU A 33 -18.42 15.71 -10.75
C GLU A 33 -18.98 16.19 -12.09
N VAL A 34 -18.52 15.60 -13.21
CA VAL A 34 -19.09 15.88 -14.53
C VAL A 34 -20.57 15.48 -14.60
N LEU A 35 -20.94 14.33 -14.06
CA LEU A 35 -22.34 13.88 -14.01
C LEU A 35 -23.20 14.83 -13.16
N LYS A 36 -22.71 15.28 -12.00
CA LYS A 36 -23.37 16.27 -11.14
C LYS A 36 -23.63 17.56 -11.89
N ASN A 37 -22.61 18.11 -12.55
CA ASN A 37 -22.72 19.35 -13.30
C ASN A 37 -23.69 19.21 -14.48
N LYS A 38 -23.63 18.10 -15.21
CA LYS A 38 -24.58 17.81 -16.31
C LYS A 38 -26.01 17.68 -15.79
N ASN A 39 -26.23 16.95 -14.71
CA ASN A 39 -27.57 16.79 -14.15
C ASN A 39 -28.13 18.12 -13.63
N ALA A 40 -27.32 18.93 -12.95
CA ALA A 40 -27.70 20.25 -12.47
C ALA A 40 -27.98 21.27 -13.59
N SER A 41 -27.41 21.06 -14.79
CA SER A 41 -27.66 21.93 -15.96
C SER A 41 -29.03 21.68 -16.63
N LEU A 42 -29.73 20.60 -16.26
CA LEU A 42 -31.06 20.31 -16.78
C LEU A 42 -32.10 21.20 -16.09
N SER A 43 -33.04 21.76 -16.84
CA SER A 43 -34.12 22.59 -16.28
C SER A 43 -35.03 21.83 -15.31
N ASN A 44 -35.20 20.52 -15.55
CA ASN A 44 -35.85 19.57 -14.64
C ASN A 44 -35.00 18.29 -14.60
N PRO A 45 -34.03 18.21 -13.68
CA PRO A 45 -33.20 17.02 -13.50
C PRO A 45 -34.07 15.83 -13.07
N PRO A 46 -34.01 14.69 -13.78
CA PRO A 46 -34.70 13.49 -13.33
C PRO A 46 -34.21 13.04 -11.96
N GLU A 47 -35.14 12.78 -11.03
CA GLU A 47 -34.81 12.34 -9.67
C GLU A 47 -33.95 11.06 -9.68
N GLU A 48 -34.23 10.13 -10.60
CA GLU A 48 -33.45 8.91 -10.79
C GLU A 48 -31.97 9.20 -11.09
N HIS A 49 -31.67 10.24 -11.88
CA HIS A 49 -30.29 10.62 -12.17
C HIS A 49 -29.60 11.18 -10.92
N THR A 50 -30.30 11.99 -10.14
CA THR A 50 -29.81 12.51 -8.86
C THR A 50 -29.47 11.36 -7.91
N GLN A 51 -30.39 10.42 -7.72
CA GLN A 51 -30.19 9.26 -6.86
C GLN A 51 -29.02 8.37 -7.34
N LYS A 52 -28.91 8.11 -8.65
CA LYS A 52 -27.79 7.34 -9.22
C LYS A 52 -26.44 8.01 -8.96
N ILE A 53 -26.38 9.34 -9.09
CA ILE A 53 -25.16 10.11 -8.81
C ILE A 53 -24.79 10.03 -7.33
N GLU A 54 -25.75 10.12 -6.43
CA GLU A 54 -25.52 9.99 -4.98
C GLU A 54 -25.00 8.61 -4.60
N ILE A 55 -25.57 7.54 -5.18
CA ILE A 55 -25.09 6.16 -4.99
C ILE A 55 -23.66 6.02 -5.46
N LEU A 56 -23.32 6.54 -6.65
CA LEU A 56 -21.95 6.53 -7.16
C LEU A 56 -20.99 7.32 -6.25
N GLU A 57 -21.44 8.45 -5.71
CA GLU A 57 -20.65 9.27 -4.79
C GLU A 57 -20.38 8.54 -3.47
N ALA A 58 -21.37 7.82 -2.93
CA ALA A 58 -21.19 6.97 -1.76
C ALA A 58 -20.21 5.81 -2.03
N ALA A 59 -20.39 5.10 -3.14
CA ALA A 59 -19.52 3.99 -3.52
C ALA A 59 -18.05 4.42 -3.66
N VAL A 60 -17.79 5.57 -4.28
CA VAL A 60 -16.42 6.10 -4.42
C VAL A 60 -15.83 6.53 -3.08
N LYS A 61 -16.63 7.04 -2.14
CA LYS A 61 -16.18 7.32 -0.77
C LYS A 61 -15.77 6.04 -0.04
N ASP A 62 -16.53 4.97 -0.20
CA ASP A 62 -16.22 3.68 0.43
C ASP A 62 -14.97 3.04 -0.19
N LEU A 63 -14.82 3.08 -1.52
CA LEU A 63 -13.58 2.66 -2.19
C LEU A 63 -12.36 3.45 -1.69
N GLN A 64 -12.51 4.76 -1.50
CA GLN A 64 -11.41 5.59 -0.99
C GLN A 64 -11.06 5.28 0.47
N ARG A 65 -12.03 4.90 1.30
CA ARG A 65 -11.76 4.46 2.68
C ARG A 65 -11.03 3.12 2.70
N GLU A 66 -11.48 2.18 1.86
CA GLU A 66 -10.89 0.85 1.76
C GLU A 66 -9.44 0.93 1.27
N LEU A 67 -9.16 1.78 0.27
CA LEU A 67 -7.80 2.00 -0.21
C LEU A 67 -6.87 2.50 0.91
N ARG A 68 -7.30 3.51 1.67
CA ARG A 68 -6.52 4.01 2.82
C ARG A 68 -6.30 2.96 3.91
N ARG A 69 -7.28 2.08 4.13
CA ARG A 69 -7.15 0.98 5.08
C ARG A 69 -6.06 0.02 4.61
N GLN A 70 -6.08 -0.36 3.34
CA GLN A 70 -5.08 -1.26 2.75
C GLN A 70 -3.67 -0.66 2.79
N GLU A 71 -3.53 0.63 2.45
CA GLU A 71 -2.25 1.35 2.55
C GLU A 71 -1.70 1.32 3.98
N SER A 72 -2.56 1.57 4.99
CA SER A 72 -2.16 1.53 6.40
C SER A 72 -1.77 0.11 6.86
N GLU A 73 -2.52 -0.92 6.46
CA GLU A 73 -2.18 -2.31 6.81
C GLU A 73 -0.86 -2.74 6.17
N HIS A 74 -0.59 -2.24 4.98
CA HIS A 74 0.65 -2.49 4.27
C HIS A 74 1.84 -1.77 4.93
N ASP A 75 1.69 -0.51 5.31
CA ASP A 75 2.69 0.24 6.08
C ASP A 75 3.08 -0.51 7.36
N ASP A 76 2.08 -1.02 8.09
CA ASP A 76 2.24 -1.85 9.28
C ASP A 76 3.07 -3.13 9.02
N ILE A 77 2.79 -3.82 7.91
CA ILE A 77 3.51 -5.04 7.52
C ILE A 77 4.97 -4.71 7.19
N ILE A 78 5.21 -3.62 6.45
CA ILE A 78 6.56 -3.14 6.13
C ILE A 78 7.32 -2.84 7.42
N GLU A 79 6.73 -2.07 8.33
CA GLU A 79 7.38 -1.71 9.59
C GLU A 79 7.72 -2.94 10.44
N ARG A 80 6.80 -3.91 10.57
CA ARG A 80 7.07 -5.15 11.30
C ARG A 80 8.18 -5.97 10.66
N THR A 81 8.19 -6.05 9.33
CA THR A 81 9.23 -6.76 8.57
C THR A 81 10.59 -6.12 8.79
N LEU A 82 10.71 -4.81 8.60
CA LEU A 82 11.96 -4.06 8.80
C LEU A 82 12.46 -4.18 10.24
N ASN A 83 11.57 -4.10 11.23
CA ASN A 83 11.92 -4.28 12.64
C ASN A 83 12.40 -5.71 12.95
N THR A 84 11.89 -6.72 12.25
CA THR A 84 12.33 -8.11 12.39
C THR A 84 13.73 -8.28 11.79
N LEU A 85 13.96 -7.72 10.60
CA LEU A 85 15.28 -7.73 9.95
C LEU A 85 16.34 -7.01 10.78
N ARG A 86 16.03 -5.83 11.34
CA ARG A 86 16.94 -5.07 12.22
C ARG A 86 17.32 -5.82 13.49
N ARG A 87 16.38 -6.59 14.05
CA ARG A 87 16.62 -7.42 15.24
C ARG A 87 17.44 -8.66 14.92
N GLY A 88 17.18 -9.30 13.78
CA GLY A 88 17.98 -10.45 13.30
C GLY A 88 19.42 -10.09 12.96
N SER A 89 19.68 -8.90 12.40
CA SER A 89 21.03 -8.44 12.08
C SER A 89 21.84 -8.00 13.30
N SER A 90 21.19 -7.67 14.42
CA SER A 90 21.87 -7.31 15.67
C SER A 90 22.32 -8.53 16.49
N GLY A 91 21.92 -9.75 16.10
CA GLY A 91 22.25 -11.00 16.81
C GLY A 91 23.54 -11.71 16.35
N SER A 92 24.29 -11.15 15.38
CA SER A 92 25.47 -11.78 14.79
C SER A 92 26.77 -10.96 14.98
N VAL A 93 26.91 -10.30 16.12
CA VAL A 93 28.19 -9.70 16.56
C VAL A 93 28.56 -10.28 17.91
N GLY A 94 29.05 -11.51 17.91
CA GLY A 94 29.59 -12.17 19.09
C GLY A 94 30.65 -13.20 18.70
N GLY A 95 31.92 -12.89 18.98
CA GLY A 95 33.00 -13.88 19.02
C GLY A 95 33.99 -13.84 17.85
N LYS A 96 34.71 -12.72 17.68
CA LYS A 96 36.05 -12.76 17.10
C LYS A 96 37.01 -13.23 18.20
N ASP A 97 37.07 -14.54 18.46
CA ASP A 97 38.12 -15.10 19.29
C ASP A 97 39.31 -15.45 18.40
N ILE A 98 40.15 -14.43 18.27
CA ILE A 98 41.58 -14.55 18.02
C ILE A 98 42.22 -15.39 19.14
N SER A 99 42.49 -16.67 18.88
CA SER A 99 43.46 -17.43 19.67
C SER A 99 44.46 -18.07 18.73
N GLY A 100 45.55 -17.34 18.49
CA GLY A 100 46.81 -17.95 18.11
C GLY A 100 47.45 -18.55 19.36
N GLU A 101 47.96 -19.77 19.24
CA GLU A 101 49.21 -20.14 19.88
C GLU A 101 49.74 -21.40 19.20
N GLY A 102 50.91 -21.28 18.59
CA GLY A 102 51.67 -22.42 18.14
C GLY A 102 52.23 -23.17 19.33
N ALA A 103 52.30 -24.49 19.21
CA ALA A 103 53.28 -25.29 19.93
C ALA A 103 53.53 -26.57 19.15
N ASP A 104 54.52 -26.50 18.27
CA ASP A 104 55.41 -27.62 17.97
C ASP A 104 55.79 -28.33 19.28
N ARG A 105 55.51 -29.63 19.39
CA ARG A 105 56.35 -30.55 20.17
C ARG A 105 56.46 -31.89 19.44
N LYS A 106 57.72 -32.23 19.19
CA LYS A 106 58.28 -33.50 18.73
C LYS A 106 57.73 -34.72 19.47
#